data_AF-A0A936KUB5-F1
#
_entry.id   AF-A0A936KUB5-F1
#
_cell.length_a   1.000
_cell.length_b   1.000
_cell.length_c   1.000
_cell.angle_alpha   90.00
_cell.angle_beta   90.00
_cell.angle_gamma   90.00
#
_symmetry.space_group_name_H-M   'P 1'
#
loop_
_entity.id
_entity.type
_entity.pdbx_description
1 polymer ?
#
loop_
_entity_poly.entity_id
_entity_poly.type
_entity_poly.pdbx_seq_one_letter_code
_entity_poly.pdbx_strand_id
1 'polypeptide(L)'
;MELGSLFLVLAVIVVVGIYLYAPFTSRARRARTSETHEVSSLKAERDRVVNSLQELDFDFKLGKIPEEDYPEQRTALLQKGSTFFASSMNLRLSQLLQTTWKHASKKLLPLNARISSEAESQVNDDDLEAMIAARRKEHKSKSAGFCPKCGKPVLVTDKFCPSCGKAVK
;
A
#
# COMPACT_ATOMS: atom_id res chain seq x y z
N MET A 1 57.56 -18.85 22.25
CA MET A 1 56.22 -19.04 22.85
C MET A 1 55.45 -17.72 22.93
N GLU A 2 56.08 -16.61 23.33
CA GLU A 2 55.45 -15.27 23.42
C GLU A 2 54.93 -14.67 22.10
N LEU A 3 55.60 -14.93 20.96
CA LEU A 3 55.13 -14.40 19.68
C LEU A 3 53.75 -14.95 19.29
N GLY A 4 53.48 -16.24 19.57
CA GLY A 4 52.24 -16.89 19.18
C GLY A 4 51.02 -16.37 19.95
N SER A 5 51.17 -16.10 21.25
CA SER A 5 50.10 -15.52 22.07
C SER A 5 49.79 -14.08 21.66
N LEU A 6 50.82 -13.29 21.31
CA LEU A 6 50.66 -11.92 20.83
C LEU A 6 49.81 -11.87 19.54
N PHE A 7 50.08 -12.74 18.57
CA PHE A 7 49.31 -12.80 17.32
C PHE A 7 47.86 -13.24 17.55
N LEU A 8 47.62 -14.16 18.49
CA LEU A 8 46.28 -14.62 18.83
C LEU A 8 45.44 -13.48 19.44
N VAL A 9 46.01 -12.74 20.40
CA VAL A 9 45.34 -11.59 21.03
C VAL A 9 45.04 -10.51 19.98
N LEU A 10 45.98 -10.20 19.09
CA LEU A 10 45.79 -9.20 18.05
C LEU A 10 44.69 -9.62 17.06
N ALA A 11 44.65 -10.89 16.66
CA ALA A 11 43.61 -11.42 15.78
C ALA A 11 42.21 -11.30 16.40
N VAL A 12 42.06 -11.62 17.69
CA VAL A 12 40.78 -11.48 18.41
C VAL A 12 40.37 -10.02 18.48
N ILE A 13 41.28 -9.11 18.80
CA ILE A 13 41.00 -7.66 18.85
C ILE A 13 40.54 -7.15 17.48
N VAL A 14 41.16 -7.59 16.39
CA VAL A 14 40.76 -7.19 15.03
C VAL A 14 39.36 -7.69 14.71
N VAL A 15 39.03 -8.95 15.02
CA VAL A 15 37.69 -9.52 14.77
C VAL A 15 36.63 -8.78 15.58
N VAL A 16 36.89 -8.53 16.87
CA VAL A 16 35.98 -7.76 17.74
C VAL A 16 35.84 -6.33 17.22
N GLY A 17 36.94 -5.69 16.82
CA GLY A 17 36.94 -4.35 16.23
C GLY A 17 36.08 -4.26 14.97
N ILE A 18 36.21 -5.21 14.05
CA ILE A 18 35.39 -5.29 12.83
C ILE A 18 33.90 -5.47 13.19
N TYR A 19 33.60 -6.35 14.14
CA TYR A 19 32.22 -6.58 14.59
C TYR A 19 31.59 -5.31 15.20
N LEU A 20 32.35 -4.58 16.02
CA LEU A 20 31.91 -3.32 16.63
C LEU A 20 31.86 -2.16 15.63
N TYR A 21 32.67 -2.17 14.57
CA TYR A 21 32.66 -1.14 13.54
C TYR A 21 31.57 -1.36 12.46
N ALA A 22 31.15 -2.61 12.24
CA ALA A 22 30.08 -2.97 11.31
C ALA A 22 28.74 -2.21 11.49
N PRO A 23 28.21 -1.96 12.70
CA PRO A 23 26.99 -1.17 12.85
C PRO A 23 27.16 0.29 12.41
N PHE A 24 28.37 0.87 12.55
CA PHE A 24 28.63 2.28 12.24
C PHE A 24 28.71 2.56 10.73
N THR A 25 29.20 1.61 9.94
CA THR A 25 29.23 1.72 8.47
C THR A 25 27.87 1.43 7.84
N SER A 26 26.97 0.76 8.56
CA SER A 26 25.63 0.42 8.09
C SER A 26 24.63 1.57 8.24
N ARG A 27 24.77 2.65 7.44
CA ARG A 27 23.81 3.77 7.37
C ARG A 27 22.36 3.31 7.13
N ALA A 28 22.19 2.17 6.46
CA ALA A 28 20.90 1.51 6.24
C ALA A 28 20.20 1.01 7.53
N ARG A 29 20.95 0.73 8.60
CA ARG A 29 20.40 0.24 9.88
C ARG A 29 19.73 1.37 10.67
N ARG A 30 20.25 2.60 10.57
CA ARG A 30 19.67 3.80 11.19
C ARG A 30 18.33 4.19 10.54
N ALA A 31 18.22 4.07 9.22
CA ALA A 31 16.97 4.32 8.48
C ALA A 31 15.85 3.31 8.82
N ARG A 32 16.18 2.02 9.00
CA ARG A 32 15.19 1.02 9.48
C ARG A 32 14.74 1.27 10.92
N THR A 33 15.64 1.80 11.76
CA THR A 33 15.31 2.11 13.15
C THR A 33 14.38 3.33 13.23
N SER A 34 14.61 4.37 12.44
CA SER A 34 13.68 5.51 12.39
C SER A 34 12.29 5.10 11.87
N GLU A 35 12.23 4.27 10.83
CA GLU A 35 10.96 3.78 10.27
C GLU A 35 10.16 2.94 11.29
N THR A 36 10.83 2.10 12.10
CA THR A 36 10.16 1.32 13.15
C THR A 36 9.69 2.20 14.33
N HIS A 37 10.40 3.28 14.65
CA HIS A 37 9.94 4.27 15.63
C HIS A 37 8.70 5.02 15.15
N GLU A 38 8.65 5.44 13.88
CA GLU A 38 7.50 6.13 13.29
C GLU A 38 6.25 5.23 13.25
N VAL A 39 6.41 3.96 12.91
CA VAL A 39 5.30 2.99 12.97
C VAL A 39 4.79 2.82 14.41
N SER A 40 5.70 2.81 15.38
CA SER A 40 5.35 2.63 16.79
C SER A 40 4.61 3.85 17.36
N SER A 41 5.04 5.07 17.01
CA SER A 41 4.34 6.30 17.42
C SER A 41 2.95 6.38 16.81
N LEU A 42 2.82 6.13 15.50
CA LEU A 42 1.52 6.10 14.81
C LEU A 42 0.57 5.06 15.43
N LYS A 43 1.11 3.89 15.80
CA LYS A 43 0.33 2.83 16.45
C LYS A 43 -0.20 3.26 17.82
N ALA A 44 0.62 3.99 18.59
CA ALA A 44 0.25 4.54 19.89
C ALA A 44 -0.80 5.66 19.77
N GLU A 45 -0.69 6.53 18.77
CA GLU A 45 -1.68 7.58 18.49
C GLU A 45 -3.07 6.96 18.21
N ARG A 46 -3.12 5.89 17.40
CA ARG A 46 -4.36 5.13 17.16
C ARG A 46 -4.89 4.52 18.46
N ASP A 47 -4.06 3.87 19.26
CA ASP A 47 -4.51 3.26 20.53
C ASP A 47 -5.09 4.30 21.48
N ARG A 48 -4.53 5.51 21.53
CA ARG A 48 -5.08 6.63 22.31
C ARG A 48 -6.49 6.99 21.89
N VAL A 49 -6.74 7.15 20.58
CA VAL A 49 -8.07 7.51 20.06
C VAL A 49 -9.10 6.39 20.28
N VAL A 50 -8.68 5.12 20.15
CA VAL A 50 -9.54 3.97 20.46
C VAL A 50 -9.91 3.96 21.94
N ASN A 51 -8.93 4.17 22.82
CA ASN A 51 -9.19 4.19 24.25
C ASN A 51 -10.10 5.35 24.65
N SER A 52 -9.92 6.54 24.06
CA SER A 52 -10.79 7.69 24.32
C SER A 52 -12.22 7.48 23.83
N LEU A 53 -12.42 6.81 22.68
CA LEU A 53 -13.75 6.42 22.22
C LEU A 53 -14.42 5.44 23.18
N GLN A 54 -13.65 4.45 23.64
CA GLN A 54 -14.14 3.46 24.59
C GLN A 54 -14.53 4.09 25.93
N GLU A 55 -13.74 5.03 26.44
CA GLU A 55 -14.04 5.78 27.66
C GLU A 55 -15.29 6.65 27.50
N LEU A 56 -15.44 7.36 26.38
CA LEU A 56 -16.65 8.12 26.06
C LEU A 56 -17.90 7.23 26.02
N ASP A 57 -17.82 6.08 25.35
CA ASP A 57 -18.91 5.11 25.26
C ASP A 57 -19.27 4.54 26.65
N PHE A 58 -18.29 4.38 27.54
CA PHE A 58 -18.55 3.96 28.92
C PHE A 58 -19.20 5.05 29.74
N ASP A 59 -18.72 6.29 29.66
CA ASP A 59 -19.28 7.40 30.43
C ASP A 59 -20.73 7.71 30.00
N PHE A 60 -21.06 7.56 28.71
CA PHE A 60 -22.44 7.61 28.24
C PHE A 60 -23.29 6.47 28.81
N LYS A 61 -22.81 5.22 28.77
CA LYS A 61 -23.52 4.06 29.35
C LYS A 61 -23.73 4.18 30.86
N LEU A 62 -22.81 4.86 31.55
CA LEU A 62 -22.90 5.14 32.98
C LEU A 62 -23.79 6.36 33.29
N GLY A 63 -24.33 7.03 32.27
CA GLY A 63 -25.20 8.21 32.42
C GLY A 63 -24.46 9.46 32.90
N LYS A 64 -23.13 9.51 32.79
CA LYS A 64 -22.34 10.70 33.15
C LYS A 64 -22.41 11.80 32.10
N ILE A 65 -22.75 11.43 30.87
CA ILE A 65 -22.80 12.33 29.71
C ILE A 65 -24.24 12.42 29.23
N PRO A 66 -24.78 13.65 29.05
CA PRO A 66 -26.08 13.86 28.42
C PRO A 66 -26.17 13.27 27.01
N GLU A 67 -27.35 12.83 26.60
CA GLU A 67 -27.58 12.27 25.25
C GLU A 67 -27.41 13.31 24.13
N GLU A 68 -27.51 14.60 24.46
CA GLU A 68 -27.27 15.73 23.55
C GLU A 68 -25.78 15.93 23.21
N ASP A 69 -24.87 15.72 24.17
CA ASP A 69 -23.43 15.98 24.00
C ASP A 69 -22.64 14.78 23.43
N TYR A 70 -23.12 13.57 23.69
CA TYR A 70 -22.49 12.33 23.23
C TYR A 70 -22.28 12.23 21.70
N PRO A 71 -23.27 12.51 20.82
CA PRO A 71 -23.10 12.35 19.38
C PRO A 71 -22.05 13.33 18.80
N GLU A 72 -21.96 14.55 19.31
CA GLU A 72 -20.97 15.53 18.88
C GLU A 72 -19.54 15.08 19.25
N GLN A 73 -19.35 14.67 20.51
CA GLN A 73 -18.03 14.21 20.97
C GLN A 73 -17.57 12.94 20.26
N ARG A 74 -18.50 12.01 19.99
CA ARG A 74 -18.20 10.76 19.29
C ARG A 74 -17.81 10.98 17.84
N THR A 75 -18.52 11.85 17.13
CA THR A 75 -18.20 12.17 15.73
C THR A 75 -16.85 12.89 15.61
N ALA A 76 -16.52 13.79 16.55
CA ALA A 76 -15.22 14.45 16.61
C ALA A 76 -14.06 13.45 16.81
N LEU A 77 -14.23 12.45 17.69
CA LEU A 77 -13.24 11.39 17.89
C LEU A 77 -13.13 10.45 16.68
N LEU A 78 -14.24 10.12 16.02
CA LEU A 78 -14.24 9.30 14.80
C LEU A 78 -13.54 10.01 13.63
N GLN A 79 -13.75 11.33 13.49
CA GLN A 79 -13.02 12.14 12.50
C GLN A 79 -11.52 12.17 12.80
N LYS A 80 -11.12 12.30 14.08
CA LYS A 80 -9.71 12.17 14.47
C LYS A 80 -9.16 10.77 14.16
N GLY A 81 -9.94 9.71 14.34
CA GLY A 81 -9.49 8.34 14.04
C GLY A 81 -9.28 8.07 12.55
N SER A 82 -10.11 8.64 11.67
CA SER A 82 -10.03 8.39 10.23
C SER A 82 -8.77 8.98 9.58
N THR A 83 -8.25 10.10 10.10
CA THR A 83 -7.01 10.72 9.61
C THR A 83 -5.79 9.85 9.92
N PHE A 84 -5.70 9.28 11.13
CA PHE A 84 -4.63 8.35 11.50
C PHE A 84 -4.71 7.05 10.69
N PHE A 85 -5.91 6.52 10.45
CA PHE A 85 -6.08 5.32 9.64
C PHE A 85 -5.61 5.54 8.20
N ALA A 86 -5.97 6.66 7.57
CA ALA A 86 -5.52 7.02 6.22
C ALA A 86 -3.99 7.12 6.13
N SER A 87 -3.34 7.81 7.08
CA SER A 87 -1.87 7.90 7.12
C SER A 87 -1.20 6.54 7.35
N SER A 88 -1.77 5.68 8.21
CA SER A 88 -1.25 4.33 8.44
C SER A 88 -1.34 3.45 7.19
N MET A 89 -2.41 3.60 6.40
CA MET A 89 -2.62 2.84 5.18
C MET A 89 -1.62 3.25 4.09
N ASN A 90 -1.34 4.56 3.97
CA ASN A 90 -0.34 5.07 3.04
C ASN A 90 1.07 4.57 3.39
N LEU A 91 1.44 4.60 4.68
CA LEU A 91 2.73 4.08 5.14
C LEU A 91 2.86 2.57 4.87
N ARG A 92 1.83 1.79 5.18
CA ARG A 92 1.81 0.34 4.93
C ARG A 92 1.88 0.01 3.43
N LEU A 93 1.22 0.81 2.58
CA LEU A 93 1.30 0.68 1.12
C LEU A 93 2.72 0.97 0.62
N SER A 94 3.37 2.01 1.15
CA SER A 94 4.77 2.33 0.81
C SER A 94 5.75 1.22 1.21
N GLN A 95 5.53 0.56 2.35
CA GLN A 95 6.32 -0.59 2.80
C GLN A 95 6.08 -1.83 1.93
N LEU A 96 4.84 -2.11 1.55
CA LEU A 96 4.50 -3.18 0.63
C LEU A 96 5.09 -2.95 -0.76
N LEU A 97 5.09 -1.71 -1.27
CA LEU A 97 5.82 -1.37 -2.49
C LEU A 97 7.33 -1.61 -2.31
N GLN A 98 7.96 -1.10 -1.25
CA GLN A 98 9.40 -1.29 -1.08
C GLN A 98 9.83 -2.77 -0.99
N THR A 99 9.01 -3.64 -0.39
CA THR A 99 9.32 -5.07 -0.29
C THR A 99 9.09 -5.81 -1.61
N THR A 100 7.97 -5.56 -2.28
CA THR A 100 7.66 -6.18 -3.59
C THR A 100 8.68 -5.78 -4.65
N TRP A 101 9.14 -4.53 -4.69
CA TRP A 101 10.14 -4.07 -5.66
C TRP A 101 11.55 -4.63 -5.38
N LYS A 102 11.95 -4.80 -4.11
CA LYS A 102 13.24 -5.42 -3.73
C LYS A 102 13.32 -6.91 -4.07
N HIS A 103 12.19 -7.64 -3.98
CA HIS A 103 12.13 -9.06 -4.33
C HIS A 103 11.89 -9.29 -5.83
N ALA A 104 11.12 -8.42 -6.48
CA ALA A 104 10.89 -8.45 -7.93
C ALA A 104 12.16 -8.11 -8.71
N SER A 105 12.94 -7.09 -8.29
CA SER A 105 14.17 -6.72 -9.02
C SER A 105 15.20 -7.86 -9.00
N LYS A 106 15.37 -8.55 -7.87
CA LYS A 106 16.34 -9.65 -7.76
C LYS A 106 16.00 -10.85 -8.67
N LYS A 107 14.73 -11.06 -9.05
CA LYS A 107 14.29 -12.15 -9.91
C LYS A 107 14.12 -11.75 -11.39
N LEU A 108 13.94 -10.46 -11.68
CA LEU A 108 13.67 -9.93 -13.03
C LEU A 108 14.88 -9.28 -13.72
N LEU A 109 16.05 -9.25 -13.07
CA LEU A 109 17.25 -8.59 -13.61
C LEU A 109 17.72 -9.07 -15.01
N PRO A 110 17.54 -10.33 -15.46
CA PRO A 110 17.90 -10.67 -16.84
C PRO A 110 16.77 -10.39 -17.85
N LEU A 111 15.55 -10.05 -17.42
CA LEU A 111 14.41 -9.83 -18.33
C LEU A 111 14.23 -8.35 -18.70
N ASN A 112 14.50 -7.44 -17.76
CA ASN A 112 14.27 -6.01 -17.99
C ASN A 112 15.28 -5.39 -18.98
N ALA A 113 16.50 -5.93 -19.06
CA ALA A 113 17.53 -5.42 -19.98
C ALA A 113 17.23 -5.73 -21.47
N ARG A 114 16.34 -6.68 -21.77
CA ARG A 114 15.90 -6.98 -23.15
C ARG A 114 14.64 -6.23 -23.56
N ILE A 115 13.88 -5.69 -22.62
CA ILE A 115 12.61 -5.00 -22.91
C ILE A 115 12.86 -3.51 -23.15
N SER A 116 13.91 -2.94 -22.54
CA SER A 116 14.27 -1.53 -22.70
C SER A 116 14.81 -1.18 -24.11
N SER A 117 15.32 -2.13 -24.89
CA SER A 117 15.87 -1.86 -26.22
C SER A 117 14.84 -1.99 -27.36
N GLU A 118 13.79 -2.80 -27.20
CA GLU A 118 12.81 -3.06 -28.26
C GLU A 118 11.46 -2.33 -28.09
N ALA A 119 11.16 -1.77 -26.92
CA ALA A 119 9.83 -1.19 -26.65
C ALA A 119 9.71 0.32 -26.91
N GLU A 120 10.80 1.03 -27.18
CA GLU A 120 10.77 2.48 -27.47
C GLU A 120 10.51 2.81 -28.94
N SER A 121 10.41 1.81 -29.84
CA SER A 121 10.04 2.03 -31.23
C SER A 121 8.55 1.78 -31.48
N GLN A 122 7.80 2.89 -31.42
CA GLN A 122 6.56 3.14 -32.18
C GLN A 122 5.36 2.22 -31.89
N VAL A 123 4.67 2.45 -30.77
CA VAL A 123 3.20 2.26 -30.78
C VAL A 123 2.61 3.57 -31.26
N ASN A 124 2.32 3.66 -32.54
CA ASN A 124 1.59 4.80 -33.10
C ASN A 124 0.15 4.75 -32.60
N ASP A 125 -0.39 5.87 -32.13
CA ASP A 125 -1.73 5.95 -31.54
C ASP A 125 -2.81 5.45 -32.54
N ASP A 126 -2.55 5.67 -33.83
CA ASP A 126 -3.38 5.17 -34.94
C ASP A 126 -3.41 3.64 -35.05
N ASP A 127 -2.28 2.96 -34.81
CA ASP A 127 -2.21 1.50 -34.84
C ASP A 127 -2.92 0.90 -33.62
N LEU A 128 -2.81 1.57 -32.48
CA LEU A 128 -3.51 1.17 -31.26
C LEU A 128 -5.03 1.30 -31.43
N GLU A 129 -5.50 2.42 -31.98
CA GLU A 129 -6.92 2.62 -32.30
C GLU A 129 -7.43 1.61 -33.35
N ALA A 130 -6.62 1.26 -34.35
CA ALA A 130 -6.95 0.22 -35.31
C ALA A 130 -7.11 -1.16 -34.64
N MET A 131 -6.21 -1.52 -33.71
CA MET A 131 -6.28 -2.76 -32.94
C MET A 131 -7.50 -2.81 -32.01
N ILE A 132 -7.84 -1.68 -31.37
CA ILE A 132 -9.03 -1.56 -30.52
C ILE A 132 -10.30 -1.68 -31.37
N ALA A 133 -10.33 -1.04 -32.54
CA ALA A 133 -11.46 -1.14 -33.47
C ALA A 133 -11.65 -2.57 -34.00
N ALA A 134 -10.58 -3.28 -34.34
CA ALA A 134 -10.62 -4.68 -34.77
C ALA A 134 -11.21 -5.57 -33.67
N ARG A 135 -10.72 -5.42 -32.44
CA ARG A 135 -11.23 -6.17 -31.28
C ARG A 135 -12.69 -5.82 -30.97
N ARG A 136 -13.11 -4.55 -31.10
CA ARG A 136 -14.51 -4.13 -30.95
C ARG A 136 -15.43 -4.71 -32.02
N LYS A 137 -14.94 -4.88 -33.26
CA LYS A 137 -15.68 -5.56 -34.33
C LYS A 137 -15.88 -7.04 -34.02
N GLU A 138 -14.83 -7.70 -33.54
CA GLU A 138 -14.87 -9.11 -33.15
C GLU A 138 -15.85 -9.37 -31.99
N HIS A 139 -15.93 -8.44 -31.03
CA HIS A 139 -16.84 -8.51 -29.89
C HIS A 139 -18.21 -7.86 -30.09
N LYS A 140 -18.60 -7.48 -31.32
CA LYS A 140 -19.92 -6.89 -31.60
C LYS A 140 -21.03 -7.96 -31.55
N SER A 141 -21.33 -8.43 -30.34
CA SER A 141 -22.48 -9.31 -30.08
C SER A 141 -23.79 -8.55 -30.31
N LYS A 142 -24.87 -9.31 -30.61
CA LYS A 142 -26.19 -8.75 -30.90
C LYS A 142 -26.66 -7.85 -29.75
N SER A 143 -27.32 -6.74 -30.08
CA SER A 143 -27.95 -5.86 -29.09
C SER A 143 -29.10 -6.59 -28.40
N ALA A 144 -29.12 -6.63 -27.07
CA ALA A 144 -30.22 -7.18 -26.27
C ALA A 144 -31.39 -6.21 -26.09
N GLY A 145 -31.34 -5.05 -26.75
CA GLY A 145 -32.32 -3.98 -26.60
C GLY A 145 -31.78 -2.83 -25.75
N PHE A 146 -32.68 -2.17 -25.02
CA PHE A 146 -32.39 -0.97 -24.25
C PHE A 146 -32.52 -1.25 -22.74
N CYS A 147 -31.64 -0.65 -21.94
CA CYS A 147 -31.71 -0.74 -20.50
C CYS A 147 -33.03 -0.12 -19.99
N PRO A 148 -33.83 -0.81 -19.16
CA PRO A 148 -35.12 -0.30 -18.69
C PRO A 148 -35.00 0.93 -17.77
N LYS A 149 -33.82 1.21 -17.21
CA LYS A 149 -33.63 2.34 -16.30
C LYS A 149 -33.07 3.60 -16.96
N CYS A 150 -32.20 3.46 -17.94
CA CYS A 150 -31.52 4.62 -18.56
C CYS A 150 -31.76 4.74 -20.07
N GLY A 151 -32.50 3.80 -20.68
CA GLY A 151 -32.87 3.84 -22.10
C GLY A 151 -31.70 3.69 -23.08
N LYS A 152 -30.50 3.35 -22.61
CA LYS A 152 -29.31 3.19 -23.48
C LYS A 152 -29.17 1.75 -23.97
N PRO A 153 -28.63 1.52 -25.18
CA PRO A 153 -28.52 0.17 -25.74
C PRO A 153 -27.57 -0.69 -24.90
N VAL A 154 -27.92 -1.97 -24.75
CA VAL A 154 -27.16 -2.97 -23.99
C VAL A 154 -26.94 -4.20 -24.87
N LEU A 155 -25.80 -4.87 -24.71
CA LEU A 155 -25.46 -6.08 -25.46
C LEU A 155 -26.02 -7.33 -24.75
N VAL A 156 -26.29 -8.41 -25.51
CA VAL A 156 -26.76 -9.69 -24.94
C VAL A 156 -25.79 -10.31 -23.94
N THR A 157 -24.51 -9.98 -24.04
CA THR A 157 -23.46 -10.48 -23.15
C THR A 157 -23.30 -9.65 -21.87
N ASP A 158 -23.94 -8.48 -21.80
CA ASP A 158 -23.79 -7.57 -20.66
C ASP A 158 -24.70 -7.98 -19.50
N LYS A 159 -24.11 -8.32 -18.36
CA LYS A 159 -24.87 -8.53 -17.10
C LYS A 159 -25.28 -7.21 -16.45
N PHE A 160 -24.59 -6.12 -16.78
CA PHE A 160 -24.77 -4.77 -16.25
C PHE A 160 -24.72 -3.74 -17.36
N CYS A 161 -25.51 -2.68 -17.25
CA CYS A 161 -25.57 -1.62 -18.26
C CYS A 161 -24.26 -0.82 -18.22
N PRO A 162 -23.52 -0.71 -19.34
CA PRO A 162 -22.22 -0.01 -19.38
C PRO A 162 -22.35 1.49 -19.12
N SER A 163 -23.55 2.06 -19.18
CA SER A 163 -23.77 3.50 -18.98
C SER A 163 -24.34 3.89 -17.62
N CYS A 164 -25.07 3.00 -16.93
CA CYS A 164 -25.67 3.32 -15.63
C CYS A 164 -25.29 2.33 -14.52
N GLY A 165 -24.51 1.29 -14.83
CA GLY A 165 -24.00 0.30 -13.89
C GLY A 165 -25.05 -0.66 -13.31
N LYS A 166 -26.33 -0.51 -13.67
CA LYS A 166 -27.42 -1.35 -13.17
C LYS A 166 -27.45 -2.70 -13.86
N ALA A 167 -27.78 -3.76 -13.13
CA ALA A 167 -27.99 -5.09 -13.71
C ALA A 167 -29.10 -5.04 -14.77
N VAL A 168 -28.89 -5.69 -15.92
CA VAL A 168 -29.82 -5.68 -17.07
C VAL A 168 -30.54 -7.02 -17.21
N LYS A 169 -30.84 -7.64 -16.07
CA LYS A 169 -31.47 -8.94 -15.97
C LYS A 169 -32.93 -8.79 -15.52
#